data_AF-A0A5K1EBG2-F1
#
_entry.id   AF-A0A5K1EBG2-F1
#
_cell.length_a   1.000
_cell.length_b   1.000
_cell.length_c   1.000
_cell.angle_alpha   90.00
_cell.angle_beta   90.00
_cell.angle_gamma   90.00
#
_symmetry.space_group_name_H-M   'P 1'
#
loop_
_entity.id
_entity.type
_entity.pdbx_description
1 polymer ?
#
loop_
_entity_poly.entity_id
_entity_poly.type
_entity_poly.pdbx_seq_one_letter_code
_entity_poly.pdbx_strand_id
1 'polypeptide(L)' 'SYDSSDSENPGNNLYVTGLSTRVTKKELEKHFSSEGGT' A
#
# COMPACT_ATOMS: atom_id res chain seq x y z
N SER A 1 -21.49 3.36 -8.01
CA SER A 1 -20.15 3.94 -8.15
C SER A 1 -19.68 4.23 -6.74
N TYR A 2 -18.77 3.42 -6.18
CA TYR A 2 -18.22 3.71 -4.86
C TYR A 2 -17.20 4.82 -5.05
N ASP A 3 -17.56 6.00 -4.58
CA ASP A 3 -16.71 7.18 -4.57
C ASP A 3 -15.58 6.93 -3.59
N SER A 4 -14.34 6.86 -4.07
CA SER A 4 -13.14 6.61 -3.25
C SER A 4 -12.78 7.78 -2.32
N SER A 5 -13.62 8.82 -2.26
CA SER A 5 -13.37 10.07 -1.56
C SER A 5 -13.39 9.96 -0.02
N ASP A 6 -13.90 8.87 0.57
CA ASP A 6 -13.90 8.67 2.03
C ASP A 6 -12.56 8.17 2.60
N SER A 7 -11.58 7.85 1.76
CA SER A 7 -10.25 7.44 2.22
C SER A 7 -9.29 8.63 2.29
N GLU A 8 -9.66 9.68 3.02
CA GLU A 8 -8.68 10.68 3.46
C GLU A 8 -7.73 9.97 4.43
N ASN A 9 -6.62 9.45 3.91
CA ASN A 9 -5.48 9.00 4.70
C ASN A 9 -4.50 10.16 4.79
N PRO A 10 -4.63 11.05 5.79
CA PRO A 10 -3.74 12.22 5.93
C PRO A 10 -2.29 11.83 6.25
N GLY A 11 -1.97 10.53 6.33
CA GLY A 11 -0.63 10.00 6.55
C GLY A 11 -0.25 8.93 5.52
N ASN A 12 0.91 8.29 5.71
CA ASN A 12 1.44 7.29 4.78
C ASN A 12 1.19 5.84 5.25
N ASN A 13 0.16 5.63 6.07
CA ASN A 13 -0.14 4.31 6.63
C ASN A 13 -1.08 3.55 5.68
N LEU A 14 -0.57 2.51 5.03
CA LEU A 14 -1.32 1.72 4.06
C LEU A 14 -1.76 0.39 4.69
N TYR A 15 -3.06 0.11 4.64
CA TYR A 15 -3.60 -1.20 4.99
C TYR A 15 -3.71 -2.05 3.73
N VAL A 16 -2.75 -2.96 3.54
CA VAL A 16 -2.67 -3.81 2.35
C VAL A 16 -3.25 -5.20 2.68
N THR A 17 -4.18 -5.66 1.87
CA THR A 17 -4.84 -6.96 2.01
C THR A 17 -4.66 -7.80 0.73
N GLY A 18 -5.06 -9.08 0.75
CA GLY A 18 -4.98 -9.94 -0.45
C GLY A 18 -3.57 -10.44 -0.81
N LEU A 19 -2.62 -10.32 0.11
CA LEU A 19 -1.25 -10.79 -0.11
C LEU A 19 -1.18 -12.32 -0.07
N SER A 20 -0.34 -12.89 -0.94
CA SER A 20 0.02 -14.32 -0.85
C SER A 20 0.73 -14.59 0.48
N THR A 21 0.49 -15.78 1.06
CA THR A 21 1.12 -16.23 2.32
C THR A 21 2.65 -16.31 2.25
N ARG A 22 3.22 -16.29 1.05
CA ARG A 22 4.67 -16.31 0.81
C ARG A 22 5.30 -14.91 0.79
N VAL A 23 4.48 -13.85 0.72
CA VAL A 23 4.97 -12.48 0.71
C VAL A 23 5.58 -12.15 2.07
N THR A 24 6.77 -11.54 2.03
CA THR A 24 7.49 -11.11 3.24
C THR A 24 7.48 -9.59 3.34
N LYS A 25 7.72 -9.08 4.55
CA LYS A 25 7.87 -7.64 4.81
C LYS A 25 8.92 -6.99 3.89
N LYS A 26 10.05 -7.66 3.64
CA LYS A 26 11.12 -7.14 2.78
C LYS A 26 10.68 -6.95 1.33
N GLU A 27 9.86 -7.86 0.80
CA GLU A 27 9.33 -7.74 -0.57
C GLU A 27 8.33 -6.59 -0.67
N LEU A 28 7.50 -6.38 0.37
CA LEU A 28 6.60 -5.23 0.45
C LEU A 28 7.37 -3.91 0.50
N GLU A 29 8.38 -3.81 1.37
CA GLU A 29 9.24 -2.63 1.48
C GLU A 29 9.93 -2.32 0.15
N LYS A 30 10.50 -3.33 -0.52
CA LYS A 30 11.13 -3.18 -1.84
C LYS A 30 10.14 -2.69 -2.90
N HIS A 31 8.93 -3.24 -2.93
CA HIS A 31 7.90 -2.86 -3.88
C HIS A 31 7.51 -1.39 -3.70
N PHE A 32 7.11 -0.98 -2.49
CA PHE A 32 6.69 0.41 -2.24
C PHE A 32 7.83 1.43 -2.29
N SER A 33 9.08 1.02 -2.03
CA SER A 33 10.25 1.88 -2.21
C SER A 33 10.47 2.32 -3.66
N SER A 34 9.90 1.58 -4.64
CA SER A 34 10.01 1.91 -6.07
C SER A 34 8.87 2.78 -6.60
N GLU A 35 7.79 2.95 -5.84
CA GLU A 35 6.59 3.66 -6.29
C GLU A 35 6.54 5.15 -5.88
N GLY A 36 7.56 5.63 -5.16
CA GLY A 36 7.72 7.05 -4.80
C GLY A 36 8.51 7.83 -5.86
N GLY A 37 7.82 8.35 -6.87
CA GLY A 37 8.39 9.37 -7.76
C GLY A 37 8.78 10.63 -6.99
N THR A 38 9.92 11.21 -7.38
CA THR A 38 10.53 12.45 -6.86
C THR A 38 9.57 13.60 -6.61
#